data_AF-A0A932GLE1-F1
#
_entry.id   AF-A0A932GLE1-F1
#
_cell.length_a   1.000
_cell.length_b   1.000
_cell.length_c   1.000
_cell.angle_alpha   90.00
_cell.angle_beta   90.00
_cell.angle_gamma   90.00
#
_symmetry.space_group_name_H-M   'P 1'
#
loop_
_entity.id
_entity.type
_entity.pdbx_description
1 polymer ?
#
loop_
_entity_poly.entity_id
_entity_poly.type
_entity_poly.pdbx_seq_one_letter_code
_entity_poly.pdbx_strand_id
1 'polypeptide(L)'
;MSVREQAAAEGRAAGGLGRVPAAILFLVPLLVLGAVVVLFLVQEEALVGPSPVPPDALQRLEVERVTFEPGLIRVAVRNSGPGEVTVAQVLVDEALWQFAAEPGPTIGRLGRAAFTIPYDWIPGDPVEVKLISSVGLVFTASIDIATVTPVPTWRAAAGFALLGVYAGVIPVYLGLLWLPFLRRLERRWRDLLVAMTAGILLFLGVDVMKEALAVAARIPSLFQGVALAAIGLTLGILGLAAIGRAAGADAEGLQHEAGRRALAYLVALGIGLHNMGEGLAIGTAYVRGEMALGALLVVGFTLHNATEGFGIVAPISRDRTALRHLLWMGALAGVPTVAGTLLGGFTYFDPLAVLFFALGGGAIFYVIGLLARLLQRGFAGTGALSQAAGVAAGLLLMYGTGLLLAR
;
A
#
# COMPACT_ATOMS: atom_id res chain seq x y z
N MET A 1 7.03 18.29 56.99
CA MET A 1 7.01 16.88 56.54
C MET A 1 8.18 16.72 55.58
N SER A 2 9.19 15.95 55.97
CA SER A 2 10.45 15.86 55.20
C SER A 2 10.27 14.97 53.96
N VAL A 3 11.08 15.17 52.92
CA VAL A 3 11.09 14.34 51.69
C VAL A 3 11.24 12.84 52.00
N ARG A 4 11.84 12.48 53.14
CA ARG A 4 11.92 11.10 53.65
C ARG A 4 10.59 10.54 54.16
N GLU A 5 9.70 11.39 54.68
CA GLU A 5 8.36 10.97 55.14
C GLU A 5 7.39 10.79 53.97
N GLN A 6 7.55 11.54 52.88
CA GLN A 6 6.80 11.32 51.63
C GLN A 6 7.21 10.01 50.94
N ALA A 7 8.50 9.71 50.85
CA ALA A 7 8.98 8.43 50.29
C ALA A 7 8.53 7.21 51.14
N ALA A 8 8.45 7.37 52.47
CA ALA A 8 7.94 6.33 53.37
C ALA A 8 6.40 6.14 53.28
N ALA A 9 5.66 7.18 52.90
CA ALA A 9 4.22 7.11 52.66
C ALA A 9 3.90 6.47 51.29
N GLU A 10 4.64 6.79 50.23
CA GLU A 10 4.51 6.15 48.92
C GLU A 10 4.88 4.66 48.96
N GLY A 11 5.90 4.29 49.74
CA GLY A 11 6.28 2.89 49.95
C GLY A 11 5.27 2.06 50.74
N ARG A 12 4.38 2.69 51.52
CA ARG A 12 3.34 1.99 52.32
C ARG A 12 2.00 1.86 51.59
N ALA A 13 1.71 2.74 50.62
CA ALA A 13 0.52 2.63 49.78
C ALA A 13 0.64 1.52 48.70
N ALA A 14 1.85 1.09 48.36
CA ALA A 14 2.12 -0.01 47.42
C ALA A 14 2.05 -1.42 48.06
N GLY A 15 1.55 -1.54 49.29
CA GLY A 15 1.67 -2.73 50.14
C GLY A 15 0.74 -3.93 49.84
N GLY A 16 -0.16 -3.85 48.86
CA GLY A 16 -1.08 -4.95 48.54
C GLY A 16 -0.77 -5.72 47.26
N LEU A 17 -0.21 -5.04 46.25
CA LEU A 17 0.00 -5.58 44.90
C LEU A 17 1.49 -5.75 44.53
N GLY A 18 2.42 -5.21 45.34
CA GLY A 18 3.86 -5.24 45.06
C GLY A 18 4.53 -6.63 45.13
N ARG A 19 3.79 -7.70 45.43
CA ARG A 19 4.27 -9.09 45.46
C ARG A 19 3.83 -9.94 44.27
N VAL A 20 2.94 -9.43 43.41
CA VAL A 20 2.50 -10.16 42.23
C VAL A 20 3.47 -9.84 41.09
N PRO A 21 4.17 -10.83 40.51
CA PRO A 21 5.04 -10.62 39.36
C PRO A 21 4.28 -9.87 38.26
N ALA A 22 4.91 -8.87 37.63
CA ALA A 22 4.30 -8.09 36.55
C ALA A 22 3.75 -8.98 35.42
N ALA A 23 4.38 -10.13 35.17
CA ALA A 23 3.89 -11.15 34.25
C ALA A 23 2.51 -11.70 34.63
N ILE A 24 2.23 -11.91 35.92
CA ILE A 24 0.91 -12.39 36.40
C ILE A 24 -0.13 -11.27 36.25
N LEU A 25 0.21 -10.03 36.60
CA LEU A 25 -0.68 -8.87 36.40
C LEU A 25 -1.01 -8.62 34.92
N PHE A 26 -0.12 -9.02 34.00
CA PHE A 26 -0.34 -8.95 32.55
C PHE A 26 -1.11 -10.18 32.00
N LEU A 27 -0.77 -11.38 32.44
CA LEU A 27 -1.35 -12.63 31.94
C LEU A 27 -2.76 -12.88 32.47
N VAL A 28 -3.07 -12.51 33.72
CA VAL A 28 -4.40 -12.76 34.32
C VAL A 28 -5.52 -12.05 33.55
N PRO A 29 -5.45 -10.74 33.22
CA PRO A 29 -6.46 -10.10 32.39
C PRO A 29 -6.60 -10.72 31.00
N LEU A 30 -5.50 -11.14 30.38
CA LEU A 30 -5.52 -11.80 29.06
C LEU A 30 -6.17 -13.19 29.12
N LEU A 31 -5.88 -13.97 30.17
CA LEU A 31 -6.50 -15.28 30.39
C LEU A 31 -7.99 -15.14 30.72
N VAL A 32 -8.37 -14.16 31.54
CA VAL A 32 -9.79 -13.86 31.83
C VAL A 32 -10.51 -13.42 30.56
N LEU A 33 -9.92 -12.52 29.77
CA LEU A 33 -10.48 -12.11 28.48
C LEU A 33 -10.63 -13.30 27.53
N GLY A 34 -9.59 -14.14 27.41
CA GLY A 34 -9.63 -15.36 26.61
C GLY A 34 -10.72 -16.33 27.08
N ALA A 35 -10.87 -16.51 28.39
CA ALA A 35 -11.92 -17.35 28.96
C ALA A 35 -13.33 -16.79 28.69
N VAL A 36 -13.53 -15.47 28.79
CA VAL A 36 -14.80 -14.81 28.46
C VAL A 36 -15.12 -14.98 26.97
N VAL A 37 -14.14 -14.83 26.08
CA VAL A 37 -14.31 -15.04 24.64
C VAL A 37 -14.67 -16.49 24.33
N VAL A 38 -13.95 -17.46 24.90
CA VAL A 38 -14.25 -18.89 24.72
C VAL A 38 -15.63 -19.24 25.27
N LEU A 39 -15.98 -18.73 26.46
CA LEU A 39 -17.29 -18.93 27.06
C LEU A 39 -18.41 -18.39 26.15
N PHE A 40 -18.22 -17.20 25.61
CA PHE A 40 -19.16 -16.61 24.64
C PHE A 40 -19.27 -17.47 23.38
N LEU A 41 -18.15 -17.86 22.76
CA LEU A 41 -18.15 -18.65 21.52
C LEU A 41 -18.76 -20.05 21.70
N VAL A 42 -18.62 -20.67 22.88
CA VAL A 42 -19.19 -22.00 23.16
C VAL A 42 -20.65 -21.90 23.58
N GLN A 43 -21.06 -20.81 24.23
CA GLN A 43 -22.42 -20.64 24.74
C GLN A 43 -23.26 -19.65 23.91
N GLU A 44 -22.79 -19.21 22.74
CA GLU A 44 -23.45 -18.18 21.94
C GLU A 44 -24.92 -18.54 21.65
N GLU A 45 -25.19 -19.76 21.18
CA GLU A 45 -26.54 -20.27 20.94
C GLU A 45 -27.37 -20.39 22.23
N ALA A 46 -26.73 -20.64 23.38
CA ALA A 46 -27.42 -20.73 24.67
C ALA A 46 -27.72 -19.34 25.28
N LEU A 47 -26.89 -18.33 25.00
CA LEU A 47 -27.07 -16.96 25.48
C LEU A 47 -28.03 -16.14 24.60
N VAL A 48 -27.96 -16.32 23.29
CA VAL A 48 -28.64 -15.47 22.31
C VAL A 48 -29.79 -16.20 21.60
N GLY A 49 -29.86 -17.53 21.75
CA GLY A 49 -30.77 -18.39 20.99
C GLY A 49 -30.21 -18.73 19.61
N PRO A 50 -30.85 -19.66 18.87
CA PRO A 50 -30.46 -19.98 17.51
C PRO A 50 -30.62 -18.74 16.61
N SER A 51 -29.68 -18.54 15.69
CA SER A 51 -29.78 -17.48 14.69
C SER A 51 -31.12 -17.59 13.95
N PRO A 52 -31.91 -16.51 13.87
CA PRO A 52 -33.17 -16.51 13.11
C PRO A 52 -32.92 -16.61 11.60
N VAL A 53 -31.69 -16.37 11.15
CA VAL A 53 -31.26 -16.52 9.77
C VAL A 53 -30.51 -17.84 9.63
N PRO A 54 -31.00 -18.78 8.81
CA PRO A 54 -30.34 -20.07 8.66
C PRO A 54 -28.99 -19.89 7.91
N PRO A 55 -27.96 -20.71 8.19
CA PRO A 55 -26.60 -20.48 7.71
C PRO A 55 -26.45 -20.45 6.18
N ASP A 56 -27.35 -21.14 5.47
CA ASP A 56 -27.50 -21.18 4.02
C ASP A 56 -28.02 -19.87 3.42
N ALA A 57 -28.71 -19.03 4.19
CA ALA A 57 -29.09 -17.68 3.78
C ALA A 57 -27.93 -16.66 3.90
N LEU A 58 -26.81 -17.05 4.53
CA LEU A 58 -25.62 -16.20 4.74
C LEU A 58 -24.43 -16.61 3.85
N GLN A 59 -24.68 -17.28 2.73
CA GLN A 59 -23.62 -17.67 1.81
C GLN A 59 -22.86 -16.45 1.28
N ARG A 60 -21.53 -16.53 1.33
CA ARG A 60 -20.63 -15.51 0.76
C ARG A 60 -19.57 -16.19 -0.07
N LEU A 61 -19.55 -15.85 -1.35
CA LEU A 61 -18.55 -16.31 -2.28
C LEU A 61 -17.85 -15.10 -2.87
N GLU A 62 -16.54 -15.04 -2.67
CA GLU A 62 -15.71 -13.94 -3.15
C GLU A 62 -14.86 -14.44 -4.30
N VAL A 63 -14.82 -13.67 -5.38
CA VAL A 63 -14.03 -13.98 -6.57
C VAL A 63 -12.61 -13.49 -6.31
N GLU A 64 -11.67 -14.43 -6.18
CA GLU A 64 -10.25 -14.12 -5.95
C GLU A 64 -9.54 -13.74 -7.25
N ARG A 65 -9.90 -14.37 -8.38
CA ARG A 65 -9.25 -14.13 -9.67
C ARG A 65 -10.11 -14.60 -10.83
N VAL A 66 -10.11 -13.83 -11.92
CA VAL A 66 -10.61 -14.28 -13.22
C VAL A 66 -9.44 -14.31 -14.20
N THR A 67 -9.24 -15.44 -14.86
CA THR A 67 -8.20 -15.61 -15.88
C THR A 67 -8.83 -15.99 -17.20
N PHE A 68 -8.30 -15.41 -18.27
CA PHE A 68 -8.74 -15.64 -19.64
C PHE A 68 -7.65 -16.37 -20.39
N GLU A 69 -8.00 -17.53 -20.95
CA GLU A 69 -7.18 -18.27 -21.90
C GLU A 69 -7.99 -18.45 -23.19
N PRO A 70 -7.37 -18.73 -24.36
CA PRO A 70 -8.13 -18.90 -25.60
C PRO A 70 -9.26 -19.94 -25.44
N GLY A 71 -10.51 -19.49 -25.63
CA GLY A 71 -11.72 -20.31 -25.55
C GLY A 71 -12.19 -20.71 -24.15
N LEU A 72 -11.58 -20.16 -23.08
CA LEU A 72 -12.03 -20.44 -21.71
C LEU A 72 -11.84 -19.25 -20.75
N ILE A 73 -12.77 -19.16 -19.80
CA ILE A 73 -12.69 -18.30 -18.63
C ILE A 73 -12.53 -19.19 -17.41
N ARG A 74 -11.57 -18.88 -16.54
CA ARG A 74 -11.41 -19.55 -15.26
C ARG A 74 -11.59 -18.57 -14.11
N VAL A 75 -12.53 -18.88 -13.21
CA VAL A 75 -12.92 -18.04 -12.07
C VAL A 75 -12.53 -18.75 -10.78
N ALA A 76 -11.50 -18.25 -10.11
CA ALA A 76 -11.10 -18.71 -8.79
C ALA A 76 -11.91 -17.98 -7.72
N VAL A 77 -12.47 -18.73 -6.78
CA VAL A 77 -13.31 -18.21 -5.71
C VAL A 77 -12.92 -18.75 -4.34
N ARG A 78 -13.33 -18.03 -3.31
CA ARG A 78 -13.21 -18.43 -1.91
C ARG A 78 -14.53 -18.22 -1.16
N ASN A 79 -14.89 -19.20 -0.36
CA ASN A 79 -16.05 -19.08 0.53
C ASN A 79 -15.65 -18.36 1.83
N SER A 80 -16.11 -17.11 2.00
CA SER A 80 -15.92 -16.32 3.22
C SER A 80 -17.11 -16.39 4.18
N GLY A 81 -18.15 -17.15 3.82
CA GLY A 81 -19.36 -17.35 4.59
C GLY A 81 -19.20 -18.34 5.77
N PRO A 82 -20.21 -18.41 6.65
CA PRO A 82 -20.19 -19.29 7.81
C PRO A 82 -20.49 -20.76 7.47
N GLY A 83 -21.20 -21.02 6.38
CA GLY A 83 -21.59 -22.36 5.92
C GLY A 83 -20.95 -22.75 4.58
N GLU A 84 -21.32 -23.92 4.06
CA GLU A 84 -20.92 -24.33 2.72
C GLU A 84 -21.72 -23.59 1.63
N VAL A 85 -21.09 -23.41 0.46
CA VAL A 85 -21.72 -22.80 -0.72
C VAL A 85 -21.62 -23.80 -1.86
N THR A 86 -22.74 -24.16 -2.46
CA THR A 86 -22.75 -24.96 -3.69
C THR A 86 -23.16 -24.09 -4.86
N VAL A 87 -22.27 -23.93 -5.85
CA VAL A 87 -22.58 -23.23 -7.11
C VAL A 87 -23.31 -24.20 -8.03
N ALA A 88 -24.53 -23.83 -8.43
CA ALA A 88 -25.41 -24.66 -9.25
C ALA A 88 -25.41 -24.23 -10.73
N GLN A 89 -25.24 -22.94 -11.00
CA GLN A 89 -25.27 -22.39 -12.36
C GLN A 89 -24.23 -21.28 -12.52
N VAL A 90 -23.79 -21.08 -13.76
CA VAL A 90 -22.90 -19.98 -14.16
C VAL A 90 -23.50 -19.28 -15.36
N LEU A 91 -23.53 -17.94 -15.31
CA LEU A 91 -23.86 -17.11 -16.46
C LEU A 91 -22.62 -16.35 -16.91
N VAL A 92 -22.47 -16.20 -18.22
CA VAL A 92 -21.54 -15.27 -18.86
C VAL A 92 -22.36 -14.38 -19.78
N ASP A 93 -22.32 -13.06 -19.56
CA ASP A 93 -23.08 -12.06 -20.33
C ASP A 93 -24.58 -12.41 -20.49
N GLU A 94 -25.22 -12.74 -19.36
CA GLU A 94 -26.63 -13.15 -19.25
C GLU A 94 -26.99 -14.52 -19.86
N ALA A 95 -26.04 -15.25 -20.44
CA ALA A 95 -26.27 -16.60 -20.98
C ALA A 95 -25.82 -17.69 -19.99
N LEU A 96 -26.64 -18.72 -19.80
CA LEU A 96 -26.28 -19.91 -19.02
C LEU A 96 -25.23 -20.74 -19.75
N TRP A 97 -24.17 -21.11 -19.03
CA TRP A 97 -23.07 -21.92 -19.56
C TRP A 97 -22.77 -23.15 -18.71
N GLN A 98 -22.23 -24.17 -19.37
CA GLN A 98 -21.65 -25.32 -18.69
C GLN A 98 -20.36 -24.91 -17.99
N PHE A 99 -20.03 -25.57 -16.88
CA PHE A 99 -18.80 -25.31 -16.15
C PHE A 99 -18.20 -26.61 -15.59
N ALA A 100 -16.89 -26.60 -15.37
CA ALA A 100 -16.20 -27.58 -14.56
C ALA A 100 -15.68 -26.91 -13.29
N ALA A 101 -15.79 -27.56 -12.13
CA ALA A 101 -15.34 -27.01 -10.85
C ALA A 101 -14.30 -27.92 -10.20
N GLU A 102 -13.19 -27.34 -9.72
CA GLU A 102 -12.13 -28.06 -9.00
C GLU A 102 -11.91 -27.43 -7.63
N PRO A 103 -11.91 -28.19 -6.51
CA PRO A 103 -12.08 -29.65 -6.41
C PRO A 103 -13.53 -30.12 -6.63
N GLY A 104 -14.50 -29.20 -6.64
CA GLY A 104 -15.91 -29.49 -6.89
C GLY A 104 -16.77 -28.21 -6.77
N PRO A 105 -18.08 -28.29 -7.05
CA PRO A 105 -18.98 -27.14 -7.01
C PRO A 105 -19.38 -26.72 -5.59
N THR A 106 -19.20 -27.61 -4.61
CA THR A 106 -19.46 -27.36 -3.18
C THR A 106 -18.19 -26.94 -2.47
N ILE A 107 -18.25 -25.78 -1.83
CA ILE A 107 -17.10 -25.09 -1.26
C ILE A 107 -17.38 -24.94 0.24
N GLY A 108 -16.65 -25.70 1.05
CA GLY A 108 -16.71 -25.57 2.51
C GLY A 108 -16.24 -24.20 2.99
N ARG A 109 -16.51 -23.87 4.26
CA ARG A 109 -16.07 -22.61 4.88
C ARG A 109 -14.56 -22.40 4.71
N LEU A 110 -14.15 -21.21 4.25
CA LEU A 110 -12.76 -20.85 3.90
C LEU A 110 -12.13 -21.70 2.77
N GLY A 111 -12.92 -22.59 2.16
CA GLY A 111 -12.53 -23.39 1.01
C GLY A 111 -12.33 -22.54 -0.25
N ARG A 112 -11.60 -23.12 -1.20
CA ARG A 112 -11.35 -22.54 -2.52
C ARG A 112 -11.84 -23.49 -3.60
N ALA A 113 -12.34 -22.93 -4.68
CA ALA A 113 -12.61 -23.67 -5.91
C ALA A 113 -12.30 -22.81 -7.14
N ALA A 114 -12.04 -23.46 -8.26
CA ALA A 114 -11.90 -22.81 -9.57
C ALA A 114 -12.96 -23.33 -10.53
N PHE A 115 -13.72 -22.42 -11.12
CA PHE A 115 -14.75 -22.68 -12.12
C PHE A 115 -14.18 -22.41 -13.51
N THR A 116 -14.13 -23.43 -14.35
CA THR A 116 -13.66 -23.35 -15.73
C THR A 116 -14.87 -23.37 -16.66
N ILE A 117 -15.01 -22.32 -17.47
CA ILE A 117 -16.16 -22.06 -18.32
C ILE A 117 -15.64 -22.02 -19.77
N PRO A 118 -16.00 -22.98 -20.63
CA PRO A 118 -15.65 -22.93 -22.04
C PRO A 118 -16.47 -21.83 -22.71
N TYR A 119 -15.84 -20.69 -22.96
CA TYR A 119 -16.48 -19.49 -23.50
C TYR A 119 -15.50 -18.79 -24.42
N ASP A 120 -15.91 -18.56 -25.67
CA ASP A 120 -15.14 -17.84 -26.67
C ASP A 120 -15.30 -16.33 -26.46
N TRP A 121 -14.59 -15.80 -25.47
CA TRP A 121 -14.55 -14.38 -25.19
C TRP A 121 -13.77 -13.61 -26.28
N ILE A 122 -14.15 -12.35 -26.46
CA ILE A 122 -13.52 -11.46 -27.44
C ILE A 122 -12.53 -10.54 -26.71
N PRO A 123 -11.25 -10.49 -27.12
CA PRO A 123 -10.28 -9.57 -26.53
C PRO A 123 -10.72 -8.11 -26.66
N GLY A 124 -10.75 -7.40 -25.53
CA GLY A 124 -11.17 -6.01 -25.45
C GLY A 124 -12.62 -5.79 -25.02
N ASP A 125 -13.47 -6.82 -25.08
CA ASP A 125 -14.87 -6.71 -24.70
C ASP A 125 -15.03 -6.87 -23.16
N PRO A 126 -15.99 -6.15 -22.55
CA PRO A 126 -16.36 -6.40 -21.17
C PRO A 126 -17.01 -7.76 -21.03
N VAL A 127 -16.74 -8.45 -19.92
CA VAL A 127 -17.31 -9.77 -19.62
C VAL A 127 -17.83 -9.76 -18.18
N GLU A 128 -19.07 -10.19 -18.02
CA GLU A 128 -19.68 -10.38 -16.70
C GLU A 128 -19.91 -11.87 -16.43
N VAL A 129 -19.30 -12.39 -15.36
CA VAL A 129 -19.52 -13.77 -14.91
C VAL A 129 -20.34 -13.76 -13.62
N LYS A 130 -21.48 -14.45 -13.62
CA LYS A 130 -22.34 -14.61 -12.44
C LYS A 130 -22.35 -16.07 -11.99
N LEU A 131 -21.94 -16.32 -10.75
CA LEU A 131 -22.05 -17.63 -10.11
C LEU A 131 -23.34 -17.65 -9.28
N ILE A 132 -24.24 -18.58 -9.58
CA ILE A 132 -25.51 -18.74 -8.87
C ILE A 132 -25.44 -19.96 -7.96
N SER A 133 -25.71 -19.77 -6.67
CA SER A 133 -25.75 -20.88 -5.71
C SER A 133 -27.01 -21.73 -5.83
N SER A 134 -27.00 -22.91 -5.20
CA SER A 134 -28.17 -23.80 -5.11
C SER A 134 -29.39 -23.18 -4.43
N VAL A 135 -29.20 -22.10 -3.67
CA VAL A 135 -30.28 -21.33 -3.01
C VAL A 135 -30.64 -20.05 -3.78
N GLY A 136 -30.05 -19.82 -4.96
CA GLY A 136 -30.38 -18.70 -5.83
C GLY A 136 -29.65 -17.39 -5.53
N LEU A 137 -28.63 -17.39 -4.65
CA LEU A 137 -27.79 -16.21 -4.43
C LEU A 137 -26.82 -16.02 -5.61
N VAL A 138 -26.65 -14.78 -6.04
CA VAL A 138 -25.84 -14.42 -7.22
C VAL A 138 -24.56 -13.72 -6.76
N PHE A 139 -23.41 -14.22 -7.22
CA PHE A 139 -22.09 -13.64 -7.00
C PHE A 139 -21.51 -13.21 -8.34
N THR A 140 -21.31 -11.91 -8.51
CA THR A 140 -20.91 -11.31 -9.80
C THR A 140 -19.43 -10.95 -9.82
N ALA A 141 -18.75 -11.29 -10.91
CA ALA A 141 -17.45 -10.77 -11.31
C ALA A 141 -17.60 -9.97 -12.60
N SER A 142 -17.29 -8.69 -12.55
CA SER A 142 -17.28 -7.80 -13.71
C SER A 142 -15.84 -7.57 -14.15
N ILE A 143 -15.57 -7.77 -15.44
CA ILE A 143 -14.29 -7.52 -16.07
C ILE A 143 -14.54 -6.50 -17.17
N ASP A 144 -13.98 -5.29 -17.02
CA ASP A 144 -14.23 -4.21 -17.97
C ASP A 144 -13.59 -4.46 -19.34
N ILE A 145 -12.44 -5.15 -19.38
CA ILE A 145 -11.70 -5.44 -20.60
C ILE A 145 -11.10 -6.85 -20.51
N ALA A 146 -11.69 -7.82 -21.22
CA ALA A 146 -11.15 -9.19 -21.28
C ALA A 146 -9.83 -9.23 -22.07
N THR A 147 -8.76 -9.74 -21.47
CA THR A 147 -7.46 -9.92 -22.12
C THR A 147 -6.81 -11.23 -21.70
N VAL A 148 -6.03 -11.84 -22.61
CA VAL A 148 -5.31 -13.10 -22.30
C VAL A 148 -4.45 -12.85 -21.07
N THR A 149 -4.69 -13.63 -20.02
CA THR A 149 -3.91 -13.48 -18.78
C THR A 149 -2.44 -13.78 -19.08
N PRO A 150 -1.51 -12.85 -18.78
CA PRO A 150 -0.10 -13.06 -19.10
C PRO A 150 0.46 -14.31 -18.41
N VAL A 151 1.01 -15.22 -19.20
CA VAL A 151 1.78 -16.35 -18.67
C VAL A 151 3.16 -15.83 -18.23
N PRO A 152 3.67 -16.22 -17.06
CA PRO A 152 5.00 -15.84 -16.61
C PRO A 152 6.08 -16.31 -17.60
N THR A 153 6.50 -15.42 -18.48
CA THR A 153 7.57 -15.65 -19.45
C THR A 153 8.66 -14.61 -19.25
N TRP A 154 9.89 -14.94 -19.64
CA TRP A 154 11.01 -14.00 -19.55
C TRP A 154 10.76 -12.72 -20.38
N ARG A 155 10.02 -12.81 -21.49
CA ARG A 155 9.64 -11.66 -22.32
C ARG A 155 8.66 -10.75 -21.60
N ALA A 156 7.62 -11.32 -21.00
CA ALA A 156 6.69 -10.56 -20.16
C ALA A 156 7.43 -9.90 -18.99
N ALA A 157 8.35 -10.63 -18.36
CA ALA A 157 9.11 -10.11 -17.22
C ALA A 157 10.03 -8.96 -17.63
N ALA A 158 10.69 -9.07 -18.79
CA ALA A 158 11.47 -7.99 -19.36
C ALA A 158 10.60 -6.78 -19.70
N GLY A 159 9.37 -6.99 -20.21
CA GLY A 159 8.41 -5.92 -20.48
C GLY A 159 8.00 -5.16 -19.22
N PHE A 160 7.58 -5.87 -18.17
CA PHE A 160 7.26 -5.25 -16.88
C PHE A 160 8.47 -4.55 -16.26
N ALA A 161 9.64 -5.19 -16.28
CA ALA A 161 10.85 -4.58 -15.77
C ALA A 161 11.20 -3.28 -16.51
N LEU A 162 11.04 -3.27 -17.84
CA LEU A 162 11.25 -2.07 -18.66
C LEU A 162 10.26 -0.96 -18.32
N LEU A 163 8.98 -1.28 -18.11
CA LEU A 163 7.98 -0.32 -17.62
C LEU A 163 8.40 0.27 -16.27
N GLY A 164 8.85 -0.55 -15.33
CA GLY A 164 9.35 -0.08 -14.03
C GLY A 164 10.60 0.79 -14.14
N VAL A 165 11.49 0.49 -15.10
CA VAL A 165 12.66 1.34 -15.38
C VAL A 165 12.24 2.70 -15.94
N TYR A 166 11.28 2.73 -16.88
CA TYR A 166 10.77 3.98 -17.45
C TYR A 166 10.01 4.83 -16.44
N ALA A 167 9.14 4.22 -15.63
CA ALA A 167 8.30 4.94 -14.69
C ALA A 167 9.04 5.36 -13.40
N GLY A 168 10.03 4.58 -12.96
CA GLY A 168 10.71 4.80 -11.68
C GLY A 168 12.19 5.15 -11.83
N VAL A 169 12.99 4.22 -12.34
CA VAL A 169 14.46 4.34 -12.33
C VAL A 169 14.96 5.57 -13.09
N ILE A 170 14.56 5.72 -14.35
CA ILE A 170 14.97 6.85 -15.20
C ILE A 170 14.57 8.19 -14.58
N PRO A 171 13.29 8.45 -14.26
CA PRO A 171 12.86 9.76 -13.76
C PRO A 171 13.49 10.12 -12.42
N VAL A 172 13.62 9.17 -11.49
CA VAL A 172 14.33 9.42 -10.21
C VAL A 172 15.75 9.91 -10.49
N TYR A 173 16.50 9.23 -11.37
CA TYR A 173 17.85 9.67 -11.72
C TYR A 173 17.86 11.03 -12.42
N LEU A 174 16.90 11.30 -13.32
CA LEU A 174 16.74 12.63 -13.92
C LEU A 174 16.56 13.69 -12.85
N GLY A 175 15.77 13.40 -11.81
CA GLY A 175 15.60 14.28 -10.64
C GLY A 175 16.92 14.52 -9.88
N LEU A 176 17.74 13.50 -9.69
CA LEU A 176 19.05 13.65 -9.03
C LEU A 176 20.03 14.53 -9.82
N LEU A 177 19.90 14.59 -11.15
CA LEU A 177 20.75 15.44 -12.01
C LEU A 177 20.56 16.94 -11.74
N TRP A 178 19.52 17.33 -11.00
CA TRP A 178 19.29 18.72 -10.60
C TRP A 178 20.16 19.18 -9.41
N LEU A 179 20.92 18.30 -8.77
CA LEU A 179 21.79 18.67 -7.65
C LEU A 179 22.76 19.84 -7.95
N PRO A 180 23.49 19.89 -9.09
CA PRO A 180 24.36 21.03 -9.42
C PRO A 180 23.60 22.34 -9.59
N PHE A 181 22.36 22.28 -10.10
CA PHE A 181 21.49 23.45 -10.21
C PHE A 181 21.03 23.93 -8.84
N LEU A 182 20.54 23.03 -7.97
CA LEU A 182 20.14 23.35 -6.59
C LEU A 182 21.29 23.96 -5.77
N ARG A 183 22.53 23.54 -6.01
CA ARG A 183 23.72 24.13 -5.39
C ARG A 183 23.89 25.62 -5.68
N ARG A 184 23.53 26.05 -6.90
CA ARG A 184 23.66 27.44 -7.37
C ARG A 184 22.49 28.33 -6.96
N LEU A 185 21.34 27.75 -6.62
CA LEU A 185 20.18 28.51 -6.19
C LEU A 185 20.45 29.24 -4.88
N GLU A 186 19.90 30.44 -4.78
CA GLU A 186 19.81 31.15 -3.51
C GLU A 186 18.99 30.32 -2.52
N ARG A 187 19.22 30.58 -1.23
CA ARG A 187 18.55 29.86 -0.16
C ARG A 187 17.02 29.88 -0.30
N ARG A 188 16.42 31.04 -0.56
CA ARG A 188 14.96 31.16 -0.70
C ARG A 188 14.32 30.23 -1.73
N TRP A 189 14.98 30.03 -2.87
CA TRP A 189 14.46 29.22 -3.96
C TRP A 189 14.63 27.73 -3.67
N ARG A 190 15.71 27.34 -2.98
CA ARG A 190 15.84 25.96 -2.46
C ARG A 190 14.72 25.65 -1.48
N ASP A 191 14.46 26.56 -0.54
CA ASP A 191 13.46 26.39 0.51
C ASP A 191 12.06 26.22 -0.11
N LEU A 192 11.75 27.06 -1.12
CA LEU A 192 10.52 26.96 -1.90
C LEU A 192 10.39 25.62 -2.63
N LEU A 193 11.44 25.15 -3.31
CA LEU A 193 11.43 23.87 -4.04
C LEU A 193 11.27 22.66 -3.11
N VAL A 194 11.90 22.69 -1.93
CA VAL A 194 11.73 21.65 -0.91
C VAL A 194 10.31 21.65 -0.37
N ALA A 195 9.74 22.83 -0.09
CA ALA A 195 8.34 22.96 0.32
C ALA A 195 7.37 22.49 -0.77
N MET A 196 7.65 22.81 -2.04
CA MET A 196 6.92 22.29 -3.19
C MET A 196 6.98 20.78 -3.28
N THR A 197 8.15 20.18 -3.08
CA THR A 197 8.31 18.72 -3.03
C THR A 197 7.48 18.11 -1.90
N ALA A 198 7.46 18.72 -0.71
CA ALA A 198 6.60 18.26 0.38
C ALA A 198 5.10 18.33 0.03
N GLY A 199 4.68 19.34 -0.74
CA GLY A 199 3.32 19.45 -1.28
C GLY A 199 2.99 18.36 -2.31
N ILE A 200 3.92 18.07 -3.22
CA ILE A 200 3.79 16.95 -4.17
C ILE A 200 3.63 15.64 -3.40
N LEU A 201 4.56 15.33 -2.50
CA LEU A 201 4.51 14.13 -1.68
C LEU A 201 3.22 14.03 -0.85
N LEU A 202 2.67 15.14 -0.35
CA LEU A 202 1.40 15.14 0.36
C LEU A 202 0.24 14.69 -0.54
N PHE A 203 0.18 15.19 -1.78
CA PHE A 203 -0.81 14.75 -2.76
C PHE A 203 -0.70 13.24 -3.01
N LEU A 204 0.52 12.77 -3.30
CA LEU A 204 0.82 11.35 -3.57
C LEU A 204 0.48 10.47 -2.36
N GLY A 205 0.82 10.92 -1.15
CA GLY A 205 0.52 10.21 0.09
C GLY A 205 -0.99 10.03 0.30
N VAL A 206 -1.80 11.04 -0.07
CA VAL A 206 -3.26 10.91 -0.04
C VAL A 206 -3.75 9.96 -1.14
N ASP A 207 -3.23 10.07 -2.35
CA ASP A 207 -3.67 9.25 -3.49
C ASP A 207 -3.35 7.77 -3.29
N VAL A 208 -2.14 7.44 -2.83
CA VAL A 208 -1.77 6.03 -2.54
C VAL A 208 -2.55 5.45 -1.38
N MET A 209 -2.93 6.26 -0.38
CA MET A 209 -3.80 5.80 0.70
C MET A 209 -5.24 5.59 0.24
N LYS A 210 -5.74 6.46 -0.65
CA LYS A 210 -7.04 6.25 -1.31
C LYS A 210 -7.03 4.93 -2.08
N GLU A 211 -5.96 4.64 -2.83
CA GLU A 211 -5.82 3.38 -3.55
C GLU A 211 -5.77 2.17 -2.60
N ALA A 212 -4.98 2.26 -1.52
CA ALA A 212 -4.94 1.22 -0.49
C ALA A 212 -6.32 0.91 0.09
N LEU A 213 -7.12 1.94 0.37
CA LEU A 213 -8.49 1.80 0.88
C LEU A 213 -9.46 1.27 -0.18
N ALA A 214 -9.30 1.67 -1.45
CA ALA A 214 -10.11 1.17 -2.55
C ALA A 214 -9.90 -0.33 -2.77
N VAL A 215 -8.66 -0.81 -2.73
CA VAL A 215 -8.35 -2.24 -2.80
C VAL A 215 -8.83 -2.94 -1.53
N ALA A 216 -8.62 -2.35 -0.34
CA ALA A 216 -9.06 -2.91 0.94
C ALA A 216 -10.58 -3.13 1.03
N ALA A 217 -11.38 -2.34 0.32
CA ALA A 217 -12.83 -2.51 0.26
C ALA A 217 -13.26 -3.72 -0.60
N ARG A 218 -12.39 -4.22 -1.49
CA ARG A 218 -12.67 -5.33 -2.42
C ARG A 218 -12.14 -6.67 -1.92
N ILE A 219 -11.21 -6.67 -0.96
CA ILE A 219 -10.62 -7.92 -0.45
C ILE A 219 -11.60 -8.67 0.46
N PRO A 220 -11.44 -9.99 0.59
CA PRO A 220 -12.20 -10.81 1.52
C PRO A 220 -12.32 -10.23 2.92
N SER A 221 -13.53 -10.24 3.50
CA SER A 221 -13.78 -9.64 4.83
C SER A 221 -12.90 -10.25 5.93
N LEU A 222 -12.47 -11.49 5.73
CA LEU A 222 -11.54 -12.21 6.62
C LEU A 222 -10.19 -11.50 6.80
N PHE A 223 -9.72 -10.74 5.81
CA PHE A 223 -8.44 -10.03 5.86
C PHE A 223 -8.54 -8.68 6.55
N GLN A 224 -9.74 -8.20 6.88
CA GLN A 224 -9.97 -6.89 7.50
C GLN A 224 -9.20 -5.77 6.77
N GLY A 225 -9.48 -5.55 5.49
CA GLY A 225 -8.63 -4.71 4.62
C GLY A 225 -8.27 -3.33 5.17
N VAL A 226 -9.20 -2.64 5.84
CA VAL A 226 -8.92 -1.34 6.47
C VAL A 226 -7.91 -1.47 7.62
N ALA A 227 -8.01 -2.52 8.43
CA ALA A 227 -7.03 -2.80 9.48
C ALA A 227 -5.67 -3.15 8.87
N LEU A 228 -5.64 -3.91 7.77
CA LEU A 228 -4.42 -4.24 7.04
C LEU A 228 -3.74 -2.98 6.46
N ALA A 229 -4.53 -2.04 5.91
CA ALA A 229 -4.03 -0.74 5.48
C ALA A 229 -3.48 0.07 6.66
N ALA A 230 -4.17 0.12 7.80
CA ALA A 230 -3.68 0.80 8.99
C ALA A 230 -2.36 0.20 9.52
N ILE A 231 -2.23 -1.13 9.47
CA ILE A 231 -0.98 -1.83 9.78
C ILE A 231 0.13 -1.43 8.80
N GLY A 232 -0.13 -1.48 7.49
CA GLY A 232 0.85 -1.09 6.47
C GLY A 232 1.34 0.35 6.66
N LEU A 233 0.41 1.30 6.83
CA LEU A 233 0.70 2.71 7.14
C LEU A 233 1.61 2.85 8.35
N THR A 234 1.27 2.16 9.44
CA THR A 234 2.03 2.19 10.69
C THR A 234 3.42 1.59 10.51
N LEU A 235 3.54 0.47 9.79
CA LEU A 235 4.82 -0.18 9.50
C LEU A 235 5.71 0.72 8.64
N GLY A 236 5.17 1.42 7.65
CA GLY A 236 5.92 2.39 6.85
C GLY A 236 6.50 3.51 7.71
N ILE A 237 5.68 4.11 8.57
CA ILE A 237 6.10 5.19 9.48
C ILE A 237 7.14 4.69 10.49
N LEU A 238 6.82 3.63 11.23
CA LEU A 238 7.67 3.13 12.31
C LEU A 238 8.95 2.49 11.78
N GLY A 239 8.88 1.82 10.62
CA GLY A 239 10.03 1.24 9.94
C GLY A 239 11.05 2.30 9.56
N LEU A 240 10.63 3.35 8.84
CA LEU A 240 11.53 4.47 8.53
C LEU A 240 11.99 5.22 9.79
N ALA A 241 11.12 5.40 10.79
CA ALA A 241 11.52 6.03 12.04
C ALA A 241 12.61 5.25 12.79
N ALA A 242 12.52 3.92 12.81
CA ALA A 242 13.53 3.06 13.41
C ALA A 242 14.85 3.13 12.64
N ILE A 243 14.80 3.03 11.30
CA ILE A 243 15.99 3.13 10.44
C ILE A 243 16.65 4.51 10.59
N GLY A 244 15.85 5.59 10.58
CA GLY A 244 16.34 6.95 10.72
C GLY A 244 17.04 7.20 12.04
N ARG A 245 16.50 6.69 13.16
CA ARG A 245 17.17 6.76 14.47
C ARG A 245 18.49 5.99 14.47
N ALA A 246 18.49 4.76 13.95
CA ALA A 246 19.69 3.93 13.88
C ALA A 246 20.79 4.55 12.99
N ALA A 247 20.39 5.25 11.93
CA ALA A 247 21.31 5.91 10.99
C ALA A 247 21.80 7.29 11.45
N GLY A 248 21.37 7.79 12.63
CA GLY A 248 21.74 9.13 13.10
C GLY A 248 21.12 10.25 12.27
N ALA A 249 19.92 10.07 11.73
CA ALA A 249 19.17 11.10 11.01
C ALA A 249 18.33 12.00 11.97
N ASP A 250 18.84 12.23 13.18
CA ASP A 250 18.21 13.03 14.22
C ASP A 250 18.72 14.47 14.22
N ALA A 251 18.29 15.27 15.20
CA ALA A 251 18.61 16.69 15.25
C ALA A 251 20.13 16.97 15.31
N GLU A 252 20.87 16.15 16.04
CA GLU A 252 22.32 16.29 16.23
C GLU A 252 23.08 15.79 14.99
N GLY A 253 22.66 14.67 14.41
CA GLY A 253 23.28 14.13 13.21
C GLY A 253 23.21 15.07 12.01
N LEU A 254 22.12 15.84 11.86
CA LEU A 254 21.93 16.80 10.77
C LEU A 254 22.93 17.97 10.77
N GLN A 255 23.62 18.22 11.89
CA GLN A 255 24.70 19.22 11.96
C GLN A 255 25.91 18.78 11.12
N HIS A 256 26.08 17.48 10.91
CA HIS A 256 27.22 16.89 10.22
C HIS A 256 26.83 16.39 8.82
N GLU A 257 27.80 16.35 7.89
CA GLU A 257 27.57 15.84 6.52
C GLU A 257 27.06 14.38 6.52
N ALA A 258 27.50 13.58 7.50
CA ALA A 258 27.10 12.19 7.62
C ALA A 258 25.59 12.04 7.90
N GLY A 259 25.04 12.82 8.83
CA GLY A 259 23.61 12.75 9.15
C GLY A 259 22.71 13.35 8.05
N ARG A 260 23.16 14.40 7.34
CA ARG A 260 22.45 14.91 6.16
C ARG A 260 22.43 13.90 5.02
N ARG A 261 23.53 13.16 4.83
CA ARG A 261 23.58 12.05 3.89
C ARG A 261 22.67 10.90 4.32
N ALA A 262 22.67 10.54 5.60
CA ALA A 262 21.76 9.53 6.15
C ALA A 262 20.29 9.93 5.92
N LEU A 263 19.95 11.22 6.11
CA LEU A 263 18.64 11.76 5.80
C LEU A 263 18.30 11.61 4.31
N ALA A 264 19.21 11.94 3.40
CA ALA A 264 18.99 11.76 1.96
C ALA A 264 18.72 10.30 1.57
N TYR A 265 19.45 9.34 2.17
CA TYR A 265 19.18 7.92 2.00
C TYR A 265 17.82 7.50 2.58
N LEU A 266 17.43 8.06 3.72
CA LEU A 266 16.14 7.76 4.34
C LEU A 266 14.97 8.30 3.50
N VAL A 267 15.14 9.48 2.91
CA VAL A 267 14.19 10.06 1.94
C VAL A 267 14.12 9.18 0.69
N ALA A 268 15.26 8.76 0.14
CA ALA A 268 15.31 7.84 -1.01
C ALA A 268 14.66 6.48 -0.71
N LEU A 269 14.84 5.94 0.50
CA LEU A 269 14.18 4.71 0.94
C LEU A 269 12.66 4.89 1.02
N GLY A 270 12.20 6.00 1.58
CA GLY A 270 10.76 6.26 1.73
C GLY A 270 10.06 6.42 0.38
N ILE A 271 10.68 7.18 -0.51
CA ILE A 271 10.26 7.26 -1.92
C ILE A 271 10.30 5.87 -2.56
N GLY A 272 11.37 5.10 -2.39
CA GLY A 272 11.44 3.74 -2.93
C GLY A 272 10.28 2.83 -2.50
N LEU A 273 9.89 2.87 -1.23
CA LEU A 273 8.75 2.09 -0.75
C LEU A 273 7.41 2.56 -1.36
N HIS A 274 7.27 3.85 -1.66
CA HIS A 274 6.12 4.38 -2.40
C HIS A 274 6.12 3.92 -3.86
N ASN A 275 7.27 4.04 -4.52
CA ASN A 275 7.45 3.72 -5.93
C ASN A 275 7.29 2.21 -6.19
N MET A 276 7.46 1.37 -5.17
CA MET A 276 7.04 -0.04 -5.21
C MET A 276 5.53 -0.19 -5.41
N GLY A 277 4.71 0.63 -4.73
CA GLY A 277 3.26 0.67 -4.92
C GLY A 277 2.88 1.16 -6.33
N GLU A 278 3.55 2.18 -6.84
CA GLU A 278 3.36 2.63 -8.24
C GLU A 278 3.65 1.53 -9.25
N GLY A 279 4.76 0.83 -9.06
CA GLY A 279 5.10 -0.32 -9.90
C GLY A 279 4.00 -1.37 -9.83
N LEU A 280 3.49 -1.67 -8.64
CA LEU A 280 2.40 -2.61 -8.45
C LEU A 280 1.16 -2.18 -9.24
N ALA A 281 0.75 -0.91 -9.14
CA ALA A 281 -0.38 -0.35 -9.88
C ALA A 281 -0.21 -0.50 -11.41
N ILE A 282 0.98 -0.14 -11.94
CA ILE A 282 1.30 -0.32 -13.37
C ILE A 282 1.17 -1.80 -13.75
N GLY A 283 1.83 -2.70 -13.03
CA GLY A 283 1.79 -4.14 -13.32
C GLY A 283 0.36 -4.68 -13.34
N THR A 284 -0.45 -4.27 -12.38
CA THR A 284 -1.85 -4.70 -12.28
C THR A 284 -2.73 -4.16 -13.39
N ALA A 285 -2.58 -2.89 -13.78
CA ALA A 285 -3.36 -2.28 -14.86
C ALA A 285 -3.13 -3.01 -16.19
N TYR A 286 -1.87 -3.34 -16.50
CA TYR A 286 -1.53 -4.09 -17.72
C TYR A 286 -2.06 -5.52 -17.71
N VAL A 287 -2.05 -6.21 -16.55
CA VAL A 287 -2.62 -7.58 -16.45
C VAL A 287 -4.15 -7.58 -16.54
N ARG A 288 -4.80 -6.50 -16.10
CA ARG A 288 -6.26 -6.33 -16.25
C ARG A 288 -6.70 -5.84 -17.63
N GLY A 289 -5.76 -5.65 -18.56
CA GLY A 289 -6.08 -5.12 -19.88
C GLY A 289 -6.39 -3.62 -19.91
N GLU A 290 -6.20 -2.91 -18.79
CA GLU A 290 -6.43 -1.46 -18.66
C GLU A 290 -5.25 -0.68 -19.28
N MET A 291 -4.94 -0.91 -20.55
CA MET A 291 -3.73 -0.38 -21.21
C MET A 291 -3.66 1.15 -21.21
N ALA A 292 -4.81 1.81 -21.38
CA ALA A 292 -4.91 3.26 -21.30
C ALA A 292 -4.58 3.77 -19.90
N LEU A 293 -5.12 3.12 -18.85
CA LEU A 293 -4.77 3.43 -17.46
C LEU A 293 -3.30 3.16 -17.20
N GLY A 294 -2.78 2.02 -17.64
CA GLY A 294 -1.37 1.66 -17.48
C GLY A 294 -0.42 2.67 -18.13
N ALA A 295 -0.72 3.15 -19.34
CA ALA A 295 0.03 4.22 -20.00
C ALA A 295 -0.07 5.55 -19.22
N LEU A 296 -1.26 5.87 -18.73
CA LEU A 296 -1.50 7.07 -17.93
C LEU A 296 -0.69 7.08 -16.63
N LEU A 297 -0.71 5.95 -15.93
CA LEU A 297 0.06 5.71 -14.72
C LEU A 297 1.55 5.84 -15.01
N VAL A 298 2.07 5.24 -16.09
CA VAL A 298 3.50 5.37 -16.45
C VAL A 298 3.88 6.83 -16.69
N VAL A 299 3.08 7.60 -17.44
CA VAL A 299 3.38 9.01 -17.73
C VAL A 299 3.29 9.88 -16.48
N GLY A 300 2.18 9.75 -15.73
CA GLY A 300 2.00 10.46 -14.46
C GLY A 300 3.12 10.13 -13.48
N PHE A 301 3.46 8.84 -13.38
CA PHE A 301 4.51 8.37 -12.49
C PHE A 301 5.92 8.80 -12.92
N THR A 302 6.15 8.94 -14.22
CA THR A 302 7.41 9.49 -14.70
C THR A 302 7.57 10.96 -14.30
N LEU A 303 6.50 11.75 -14.41
CA LEU A 303 6.56 13.19 -14.16
C LEU A 303 6.84 13.52 -12.69
N HIS A 304 6.09 12.93 -11.75
CA HIS A 304 6.29 13.22 -10.33
C HIS A 304 7.58 12.55 -9.76
N ASN A 305 7.98 11.34 -10.20
CA ASN A 305 9.25 10.70 -9.78
C ASN A 305 10.48 11.55 -10.16
N ALA A 306 10.40 12.30 -11.26
CA ALA A 306 11.44 13.26 -11.61
C ALA A 306 11.54 14.42 -10.58
N THR A 307 10.42 14.86 -10.03
CA THR A 307 10.40 15.91 -8.99
C THR A 307 10.79 15.40 -7.61
N GLU A 308 10.58 14.12 -7.30
CA GLU A 308 10.98 13.51 -6.03
C GLU A 308 12.49 13.50 -5.81
N GLY A 309 13.27 13.49 -6.90
CA GLY A 309 14.71 13.66 -6.85
C GLY A 309 15.14 14.93 -6.10
N PHE A 310 14.35 16.02 -6.15
CA PHE A 310 14.60 17.23 -5.36
C PHE A 310 14.57 16.96 -3.85
N GLY A 311 13.61 16.16 -3.39
CA GLY A 311 13.48 15.77 -1.98
C GLY A 311 14.68 14.96 -1.51
N ILE A 312 15.18 14.06 -2.37
CA ILE A 312 16.36 13.23 -2.09
C ILE A 312 17.63 14.08 -1.98
N VAL A 313 17.87 15.00 -2.93
CA VAL A 313 19.13 15.76 -2.96
C VAL A 313 19.11 17.01 -2.09
N ALA A 314 17.94 17.47 -1.61
CA ALA A 314 17.83 18.67 -0.80
C ALA A 314 18.68 18.65 0.49
N PRO A 315 18.68 17.57 1.31
CA PRO A 315 19.51 17.49 2.51
C PRO A 315 21.01 17.64 2.24
N ILE A 316 21.49 17.14 1.09
CA ILE A 316 22.91 17.12 0.72
C ILE A 316 23.30 18.23 -0.25
N SER A 317 22.39 19.17 -0.54
CA SER A 317 22.60 20.22 -1.52
C SER A 317 23.78 21.14 -1.20
N ARG A 318 24.23 21.21 0.06
CA ARG A 318 25.40 21.99 0.49
C ARG A 318 26.67 21.17 0.70
N ASP A 319 26.58 19.85 0.61
CA ASP A 319 27.68 18.95 0.94
C ASP A 319 28.43 18.48 -0.30
N ARG A 320 29.69 18.08 -0.13
CA ARG A 320 30.43 17.38 -1.19
C ARG A 320 29.96 15.92 -1.25
N THR A 321 29.09 15.64 -2.22
CA THR A 321 28.54 14.29 -2.43
C THR A 321 29.26 13.59 -3.57
N ALA A 322 29.83 12.41 -3.29
CA ALA A 322 30.40 11.54 -4.31
C ALA A 322 29.29 10.92 -5.19
N LEU A 323 29.56 10.73 -6.48
CA LEU A 323 28.61 10.19 -7.46
C LEU A 323 28.02 8.83 -7.03
N ARG A 324 28.81 7.97 -6.38
CA ARG A 324 28.33 6.67 -5.85
C ARG A 324 27.11 6.81 -4.94
N HIS A 325 27.02 7.89 -4.16
CA HIS A 325 25.91 8.09 -3.25
C HIS A 325 24.65 8.46 -4.03
N LEU A 326 24.77 9.25 -5.11
CA LEU A 326 23.66 9.53 -6.02
C LEU A 326 23.18 8.26 -6.72
N LEU A 327 24.11 7.39 -7.16
CA LEU A 327 23.77 6.09 -7.73
C LEU A 327 22.98 5.23 -6.74
N TRP A 328 23.45 5.09 -5.49
CA TRP A 328 22.73 4.29 -4.51
C TRP A 328 21.39 4.88 -4.09
N MET A 329 21.28 6.21 -3.94
CA MET A 329 20.00 6.85 -3.63
C MET A 329 19.00 6.71 -4.79
N GLY A 330 19.45 6.88 -6.03
CA GLY A 330 18.59 6.69 -7.20
C GLY A 330 18.15 5.24 -7.38
N ALA A 331 19.04 4.28 -7.13
CA ALA A 331 18.68 2.87 -7.10
C ALA A 331 17.66 2.57 -5.98
N LEU A 332 17.88 3.09 -4.78
CA LEU A 332 17.01 2.84 -3.63
C LEU A 332 15.60 3.41 -3.84
N ALA A 333 15.48 4.55 -4.51
CA ALA A 333 14.21 5.18 -4.83
C ALA A 333 13.53 4.60 -6.08
N GLY A 334 14.28 4.30 -7.16
CA GLY A 334 13.68 3.94 -8.45
C GLY A 334 13.57 2.43 -8.74
N VAL A 335 14.51 1.60 -8.26
CA VAL A 335 14.47 0.13 -8.51
C VAL A 335 13.24 -0.55 -7.89
N PRO A 336 12.70 -0.13 -6.73
CA PRO A 336 11.47 -0.72 -6.21
C PRO A 336 10.28 -0.66 -7.17
N THR A 337 10.18 0.31 -8.09
CA THR A 337 9.16 0.32 -9.15
C THR A 337 9.26 -0.90 -10.04
N VAL A 338 10.47 -1.34 -10.38
CA VAL A 338 10.71 -2.58 -11.15
C VAL A 338 10.18 -3.79 -10.38
N ALA A 339 10.49 -3.89 -9.08
CA ALA A 339 9.95 -4.95 -8.25
C ALA A 339 8.41 -4.90 -8.18
N GLY A 340 7.83 -3.72 -8.02
CA GLY A 340 6.40 -3.49 -8.04
C GLY A 340 5.75 -3.96 -9.34
N THR A 341 6.27 -3.54 -10.50
CA THR A 341 5.72 -3.94 -11.82
C THR A 341 5.77 -5.44 -12.06
N LEU A 342 6.83 -6.11 -11.61
CA LEU A 342 6.94 -7.56 -11.69
C LEU A 342 5.94 -8.26 -10.75
N LEU A 343 5.81 -7.78 -9.52
CA LEU A 343 4.84 -8.32 -8.56
C LEU A 343 3.40 -8.12 -9.04
N GLY A 344 3.06 -6.92 -9.54
CA GLY A 344 1.74 -6.62 -10.09
C GLY A 344 1.45 -7.40 -11.36
N GLY A 345 2.49 -7.63 -12.18
CA GLY A 345 2.43 -8.36 -13.44
C GLY A 345 2.25 -9.88 -13.29
N PHE A 346 2.75 -10.49 -12.21
CA PHE A 346 2.79 -11.95 -12.06
C PHE A 346 2.15 -12.52 -10.80
N THR A 347 2.11 -11.76 -9.72
CA THR A 347 1.68 -12.23 -8.40
C THR A 347 0.69 -11.24 -7.81
N TYR A 348 -0.50 -11.18 -8.42
CA TYR A 348 -1.58 -10.36 -7.91
C TYR A 348 -2.26 -11.06 -6.74
N PHE A 349 -2.08 -10.50 -5.53
CA PHE A 349 -2.79 -10.87 -4.31
C PHE A 349 -3.20 -9.60 -3.57
N ASP A 350 -4.48 -9.25 -3.65
CA ASP A 350 -5.03 -7.96 -3.21
C ASP A 350 -4.65 -7.58 -1.77
N PRO A 351 -4.67 -8.49 -0.77
CA PRO A 351 -4.25 -8.14 0.58
C PRO A 351 -2.79 -7.67 0.65
N LEU A 352 -1.91 -8.27 -0.15
CA LEU A 352 -0.51 -7.83 -0.23
C LEU A 352 -0.40 -6.47 -0.94
N ALA A 353 -1.26 -6.20 -1.92
CA ALA A 353 -1.34 -4.88 -2.55
C ALA A 353 -1.74 -3.79 -1.55
N VAL A 354 -2.78 -4.04 -0.74
CA VAL A 354 -3.19 -3.14 0.35
C VAL A 354 -2.01 -2.84 1.28
N LEU A 355 -1.27 -3.88 1.68
CA LEU A 355 -0.12 -3.73 2.56
C LEU A 355 0.97 -2.86 1.92
N PHE A 356 1.34 -3.10 0.67
CA PHE A 356 2.39 -2.33 0.00
C PHE A 356 1.99 -0.88 -0.29
N PHE A 357 0.76 -0.63 -0.75
CA PHE A 357 0.27 0.74 -0.94
C PHE A 357 0.26 1.51 0.38
N ALA A 358 -0.27 0.91 1.45
CA ALA A 358 -0.32 1.59 2.74
C ALA A 358 1.08 1.76 3.36
N LEU A 359 1.98 0.80 3.20
CA LEU A 359 3.37 0.90 3.62
C LEU A 359 4.09 2.03 2.90
N GLY A 360 3.89 2.16 1.58
CA GLY A 360 4.34 3.31 0.79
C GLY A 360 3.77 4.63 1.29
N GLY A 361 2.46 4.71 1.52
CA GLY A 361 1.81 5.90 2.10
C GLY A 361 2.39 6.31 3.46
N GLY A 362 2.63 5.34 4.34
CA GLY A 362 3.28 5.57 5.63
C GLY A 362 4.70 6.09 5.50
N ALA A 363 5.47 5.53 4.57
CA ALA A 363 6.82 5.99 4.27
C ALA A 363 6.82 7.44 3.76
N ILE A 364 5.90 7.79 2.86
CA ILE A 364 5.74 9.17 2.36
C ILE A 364 5.37 10.15 3.48
N PHE A 365 4.38 9.83 4.33
CA PHE A 365 4.04 10.71 5.45
C PHE A 365 5.20 10.95 6.40
N TYR A 366 6.01 9.91 6.65
CA TYR A 366 7.21 10.07 7.44
C TYR A 366 8.24 10.98 6.75
N VAL A 367 8.46 10.81 5.44
CA VAL A 367 9.34 11.67 4.63
C VAL A 367 8.87 13.12 4.61
N ILE A 368 7.57 13.39 4.48
CA ILE A 368 7.00 14.74 4.58
C ILE A 368 7.34 15.35 5.94
N GLY A 369 7.21 14.58 7.03
CA GLY A 369 7.59 15.02 8.37
C GLY A 369 9.08 15.38 8.47
N LEU A 370 9.96 14.65 7.79
CA LEU A 370 11.39 14.95 7.72
C LEU A 370 11.66 16.24 6.93
N LEU A 371 11.04 16.42 5.77
CA LEU A 371 11.20 17.63 4.96
C LEU A 371 10.65 18.86 5.70
N ALA A 372 9.53 18.74 6.41
CA ALA A 372 8.99 19.80 7.26
C ALA A 372 9.97 20.21 8.37
N ARG A 373 10.59 19.23 9.05
CA ARG A 373 11.63 19.51 10.06
C ARG A 373 12.88 20.15 9.46
N LEU A 374 13.27 19.75 8.26
CA LEU A 374 14.38 20.33 7.51
C LEU A 374 14.10 21.81 7.18
N LEU A 375 12.87 22.12 6.75
CA LEU A 375 12.40 23.47 6.48
C LEU A 375 12.40 24.36 7.73
N GLN A 376 11.94 23.82 8.86
CA GLN A 376 11.89 24.52 10.14
C GLN A 376 13.28 24.83 10.73
N ARG A 377 14.26 23.92 10.57
CA ARG A 377 15.58 24.03 11.24
C ARG A 377 16.69 24.61 10.37
N GLY A 378 16.84 24.14 9.14
CA GLY A 378 17.98 24.45 8.27
C GLY A 378 17.71 25.54 7.24
N PHE A 379 16.42 25.81 6.99
CA PHE A 379 15.92 26.64 5.91
C PHE A 379 15.01 27.81 6.40
N ALA A 380 15.16 28.24 7.66
CA ALA A 380 14.48 29.38 8.31
C ALA A 380 14.85 30.80 7.80
N GLY A 381 14.91 31.01 6.49
CA GLY A 381 15.28 32.29 5.86
C GLY A 381 14.15 32.87 5.02
N THR A 382 13.13 32.06 4.75
CA THR A 382 11.90 32.47 4.11
C THR A 382 10.75 32.35 5.11
N GLY A 383 9.85 33.34 5.14
CA GLY A 383 8.73 33.34 6.08
C GLY A 383 7.77 32.17 5.84
N ALA A 384 6.99 31.79 6.86
CA ALA A 384 6.01 30.70 6.81
C ALA A 384 5.11 30.74 5.56
N LEU A 385 4.78 31.95 5.07
CA LEU A 385 4.00 32.16 3.86
C LEU A 385 4.65 31.57 2.60
N SER A 386 5.97 31.67 2.45
CA SER A 386 6.69 31.11 1.30
C SER A 386 6.72 29.58 1.31
N GLN A 387 6.81 28.98 2.51
CA GLN A 387 6.79 27.53 2.67
C GLN A 387 5.38 27.01 2.37
N ALA A 388 4.34 27.70 2.87
CA ALA A 388 2.96 27.41 2.52
C ALA A 388 2.70 27.56 1.01
N ALA A 389 3.23 28.63 0.38
CA ALA A 389 3.13 28.82 -1.06
C ALA A 389 3.83 27.71 -1.85
N GLY A 390 5.00 27.23 -1.38
CA GLY A 390 5.67 26.07 -1.95
C GLY A 390 4.79 24.82 -1.88
N VAL A 391 4.31 24.46 -0.68
CA VAL A 391 3.41 23.30 -0.50
C VAL A 391 2.18 23.41 -1.40
N ALA A 392 1.53 24.58 -1.43
CA ALA A 392 0.38 24.83 -2.29
C ALA A 392 0.73 24.68 -3.78
N ALA A 393 1.88 25.20 -4.23
CA ALA A 393 2.35 25.03 -5.60
C ALA A 393 2.57 23.56 -5.95
N GLY A 394 3.09 22.75 -5.02
CA GLY A 394 3.25 21.31 -5.21
C GLY A 394 1.92 20.57 -5.37
N LEU A 395 0.95 20.88 -4.52
CA LEU A 395 -0.41 20.34 -4.61
C LEU A 395 -1.09 20.74 -5.93
N LEU A 396 -0.99 22.00 -6.32
CA LEU A 396 -1.57 22.53 -7.56
C LEU A 396 -0.91 21.93 -8.79
N LEU A 397 0.41 21.70 -8.76
CA LEU A 397 1.14 21.03 -9.83
C LEU A 397 0.59 19.60 -10.02
N MET A 398 0.48 18.83 -8.94
CA MET A 398 -0.06 17.46 -9.01
C MET A 398 -1.52 17.43 -9.48
N TYR A 399 -2.36 18.32 -8.94
CA TYR A 399 -3.74 18.47 -9.40
C TYR A 399 -3.81 18.81 -10.90
N GLY A 400 -2.99 19.75 -11.35
CA GLY A 400 -2.88 20.12 -12.76
C GLY A 400 -2.43 18.96 -13.64
N THR A 401 -1.46 18.15 -13.21
CA THR A 401 -1.06 16.93 -13.93
C THR A 401 -2.21 15.94 -14.04
N GLY A 402 -2.97 15.73 -12.96
CA GLY A 402 -4.16 14.87 -12.98
C GLY A 402 -5.22 15.35 -13.98
N LEU A 403 -5.47 16.66 -14.06
CA LEU A 403 -6.41 17.24 -15.03
C LEU A 403 -5.96 17.12 -16.48
N LEU A 404 -4.64 17.20 -16.74
CA LEU A 404 -4.09 17.02 -18.08
C LEU A 404 -4.16 15.58 -18.54
N LEU A 405 -3.94 14.65 -17.61
CA LEU A 405 -3.99 13.21 -17.82
C LEU A 405 -5.43 12.68 -17.92
N ALA A 406 -6.42 13.35 -17.32
CA ALA A 406 -7.82 12.96 -17.39
C ALA A 406 -8.52 13.32 -18.72
N ARG A 407 -7.80 13.86 -19.71
CA ARG A 407 -8.30 14.19 -21.06
C ARG A 407 -7.89 13.11 -22.05
#